data_AF-A0A6V7HZQ0-F1
#
_entry.id   AF-A0A6V7HZQ0-F1
#
_cell.length_a   1.000
_cell.length_b   1.000
_cell.length_c   1.000
_cell.angle_alpha   90.00
_cell.angle_beta   90.00
_cell.angle_gamma   90.00
#
_symmetry.space_group_name_H-M   'P 1'
#
loop_
_entity.id
_entity.type
_entity.pdbx_description
1 polymer ?
#
loop_
_entity_poly.entity_id
_entity_poly.type
_entity_poly.pdbx_seq_one_letter_code
_entity_poly.pdbx_strand_id
1 'polypeptide(L)'
;CATGEAWPSIMLACIKGRTCDPKAKQDADGCGSNLAYAYFVSFIFFCSFLMLNLFVAVIMDNFDYLTRDSSILGAHHLDEFVREWANYDPNAMGRLLYTEVYEMLKNMGPPLGF
;
A
#
# COMPACT_ATOMS: atom_id res chain seq x y z
N CYS A 1 15.50 12.92 11.75
CA CYS A 1 14.66 12.28 12.79
C CYS A 1 13.75 11.18 12.23
N ALA A 2 13.04 11.37 11.12
CA ALA A 2 12.16 10.33 10.55
C ALA A 2 12.90 9.05 10.12
N THR A 3 14.18 9.15 9.74
CA THR A 3 15.07 8.02 9.44
C THR A 3 15.63 7.33 10.69
N GLY A 4 15.38 7.85 11.90
CA GLY A 4 15.95 7.32 13.15
C GLY A 4 17.45 7.61 13.35
N GLU A 5 18.13 8.23 12.38
CA GLU A 5 19.56 8.51 12.51
C GLU A 5 19.81 9.73 13.39
N ALA A 6 20.72 9.56 14.37
CA ALA A 6 21.22 10.62 15.25
C ALA A 6 20.14 11.48 15.93
N TRP A 7 18.88 11.01 16.01
CA TRP A 7 17.81 11.78 16.63
C TRP A 7 18.07 12.13 18.11
N PRO A 8 18.76 11.30 18.93
CA PRO A 8 19.07 11.68 20.31
C PRO A 8 20.06 12.86 20.38
N SER A 9 21.06 12.92 19.49
CA SER A 9 22.02 14.02 19.47
C SER A 9 21.37 15.32 19.00
N ILE A 10 20.47 15.24 18.02
CA ILE A 10 19.67 16.39 17.56
C ILE A 10 18.75 16.89 18.68
N MET A 11 18.07 15.98 19.39
CA MET A 11 17.25 16.35 20.55
C MET A 11 18.09 17.05 21.62
N LEU A 12 19.26 16.50 21.95
CA LEU A 12 20.19 17.10 22.91
C LEU A 12 20.70 18.47 22.45
N ALA A 13 20.87 18.70 21.15
CA ALA A 13 21.25 20.00 20.62
C ALA A 13 20.16 21.08 20.78
N CYS A 14 18.90 20.67 21.00
CA CYS A 14 17.76 21.57 21.17
C CYS A 14 17.31 21.78 22.62
N ILE A 15 17.96 21.16 23.62
CA ILE A 15 17.62 21.34 25.04
C ILE A 15 17.97 22.74 25.53
N LYS A 16 17.38 23.17 26.65
CA LYS A 16 17.62 24.49 27.23
C LYS A 16 19.10 24.67 27.65
N GLY A 17 19.62 25.89 27.53
CA GLY A 17 20.98 26.24 27.94
C GLY A 17 22.01 26.04 26.82
N ARG A 18 21.56 26.08 25.57
CA ARG A 18 22.44 25.99 24.40
C ARG A 18 22.84 27.39 23.96
N THR A 19 24.05 27.50 23.43
CA THR A 19 24.60 28.75 22.91
C THR A 19 23.76 29.24 21.72
N CYS A 20 23.21 30.44 21.83
CA CYS A 20 22.53 31.11 20.73
C CYS A 20 23.52 31.61 19.68
N ASP A 21 23.04 31.76 18.44
CA ASP A 21 23.76 32.50 17.41
C ASP A 21 23.98 33.96 17.89
N PRO A 22 25.18 34.55 17.72
CA PRO A 22 25.44 35.95 18.07
C PRO A 22 24.50 36.98 17.44
N LYS A 23 23.82 36.64 16.33
CA LYS A 23 22.82 37.47 15.67
C LYS A 23 21.41 37.34 16.26
N ALA A 24 21.18 36.37 17.14
CA ALA A 24 19.90 36.21 17.82
C ALA A 24 19.71 37.34 18.83
N LYS A 25 18.51 37.95 18.87
CA LYS A 25 18.15 38.98 19.87
C LYS A 25 17.90 38.40 21.28
N GLN A 26 18.51 37.27 21.59
CA GLN A 26 18.24 36.48 22.77
C GLN A 26 19.54 36.30 23.56
N ASP A 27 19.44 36.12 24.87
CA ASP A 27 20.62 35.93 25.72
C ASP A 27 21.47 34.76 25.21
N ALA A 28 22.80 34.88 25.35
CA ALA A 28 23.75 33.93 24.77
C ALA A 28 23.50 32.46 25.17
N ASP A 29 22.95 32.21 26.36
CA ASP A 29 22.60 30.88 26.87
C ASP A 29 21.08 30.63 26.96
N GLY A 30 20.29 31.47 26.28
CA GLY A 30 18.83 31.42 26.28
C GLY A 30 18.21 30.45 25.28
N CYS A 31 19.01 29.80 24.44
CA CYS A 31 18.48 28.97 23.35
C CYS A 31 18.15 27.53 23.79
N GLY A 32 17.16 26.97 23.10
CA GLY A 32 16.64 25.64 23.34
C GLY A 32 15.58 25.58 24.45
N SER A 33 14.90 24.44 24.54
CA SER A 33 13.81 24.22 25.49
C SER A 33 13.76 22.77 25.94
N ASN A 34 13.43 22.54 27.21
CA ASN A 34 13.19 21.20 27.72
C ASN A 34 11.93 20.56 27.08
N LEU A 35 11.09 21.35 26.41
CA LEU A 35 10.02 20.85 25.56
C LEU A 35 10.53 19.96 24.41
N ALA A 36 11.81 20.09 24.04
CA ALA A 36 12.46 19.25 23.03
C ALA A 36 12.31 17.75 23.35
N TYR A 37 12.41 17.33 24.61
CA TYR A 37 12.21 15.92 24.99
C TYR A 37 10.82 15.41 24.60
N ALA A 38 9.77 16.14 24.99
CA ALA A 38 8.39 15.75 24.68
C ALA A 38 8.13 15.77 23.16
N TYR A 39 8.65 16.78 22.45
CA TYR A 39 8.52 16.89 21.00
C TYR A 39 9.17 15.72 20.27
N PHE A 40 10.46 15.43 20.53
CA PHE A 40 11.18 14.39 19.79
C PHE A 40 10.67 12.99 20.16
N VAL A 41 10.37 12.72 21.43
CA VAL A 41 9.84 11.41 21.85
C VAL A 41 8.46 11.15 21.23
N SER A 42 7.54 12.13 21.30
CA SER A 42 6.23 11.97 20.67
C SER A 42 6.31 11.83 19.16
N PHE A 43 7.15 12.65 18.50
CA PHE A 43 7.36 12.58 17.06
C PHE A 43 7.88 11.21 16.61
N ILE A 44 8.90 10.65 17.29
CA ILE A 44 9.43 9.33 16.98
C ILE A 44 8.37 8.24 17.19
N PHE A 45 7.62 8.29 18.30
CA PHE A 45 6.55 7.34 18.57
C PHE A 45 5.48 7.34 17.46
N PHE A 46 4.95 8.51 17.10
CA PHE A 46 3.95 8.62 16.04
C PHE A 46 4.50 8.23 14.67
N CYS A 47 5.73 8.64 14.33
CA CYS A 47 6.37 8.28 13.06
C CYS A 47 6.57 6.77 12.95
N SER A 48 7.05 6.10 14.00
CA SER A 48 7.20 4.64 14.03
C SER A 48 5.86 3.92 13.93
N PHE A 49 4.83 4.41 14.61
CA PHE A 49 3.48 3.85 14.51
C PHE A 49 2.94 3.96 13.07
N LEU A 50 3.06 5.13 12.44
CA LEU A 50 2.61 5.31 11.06
C LEU A 50 3.40 4.43 10.08
N MET A 51 4.72 4.38 10.20
CA MET A 51 5.57 3.55 9.33
C MET A 51 5.25 2.06 9.47
N LEU A 52 5.02 1.58 10.69
CA LEU A 52 4.62 0.19 10.94
C LEU A 52 3.26 -0.11 10.33
N ASN A 53 2.25 0.74 10.56
CA ASN A 53 0.92 0.53 10.01
C ASN A 53 0.91 0.59 8.47
N LEU A 54 1.71 1.48 7.88
CA LEU A 54 1.88 1.54 6.43
C LEU A 54 2.54 0.27 5.90
N PHE A 55 3.59 -0.22 6.57
CA PHE A 55 4.25 -1.47 6.20
C PHE A 55 3.30 -2.68 6.30
N VAL A 56 2.51 -2.76 7.37
CA VAL A 56 1.48 -3.80 7.54
C VAL A 56 0.43 -3.72 6.45
N ALA A 57 -0.08 -2.53 6.13
CA ALA A 57 -1.04 -2.35 5.04
C ALA A 57 -0.46 -2.82 3.70
N VAL A 58 0.76 -2.38 3.35
CA VAL A 58 1.43 -2.79 2.12
C VAL A 58 1.66 -4.30 2.08
N ILE A 59 2.10 -4.91 3.19
CA ILE A 59 2.28 -6.37 3.24
C ILE A 59 0.95 -7.09 3.14
N MET A 60 -0.12 -6.62 3.80
CA MET A 60 -1.44 -7.23 3.66
C MET A 60 -1.94 -7.14 2.23
N ASP A 61 -1.75 -6.01 1.53
CA ASP A 61 -2.13 -5.88 0.13
C ASP A 61 -1.28 -6.78 -0.78
N ASN A 62 0.01 -6.93 -0.50
CA ASN A 62 0.89 -7.85 -1.24
C ASN A 62 0.56 -9.32 -0.95
N PHE A 63 0.26 -9.63 0.31
CA PHE A 63 -0.12 -10.97 0.72
C PHE A 63 -1.50 -11.32 0.16
N ASP A 64 -2.49 -10.43 0.26
CA ASP A 64 -3.80 -10.59 -0.37
C ASP A 64 -3.69 -10.66 -1.90
N TYR A 65 -2.72 -10.00 -2.52
CA TYR A 65 -2.42 -10.21 -3.94
C TYR A 65 -1.85 -11.61 -4.23
N LEU A 66 -0.98 -12.14 -3.36
CA LEU A 66 -0.34 -13.46 -3.53
C LEU A 66 -1.23 -14.63 -3.08
N THR A 67 -2.07 -14.43 -2.07
CA THR A 67 -3.05 -15.38 -1.52
C THR A 67 -4.46 -15.07 -1.96
N ARG A 68 -4.66 -14.13 -2.89
CA ARG A 68 -5.82 -14.17 -3.76
C ARG A 68 -5.68 -15.46 -4.51
N ASP A 69 -6.28 -16.47 -3.90
CA ASP A 69 -6.72 -17.69 -4.51
C ASP A 69 -7.06 -17.33 -5.95
N SER A 70 -6.42 -18.06 -6.87
CA SER A 70 -7.17 -18.87 -7.81
C SER A 70 -8.63 -19.03 -7.39
N SER A 71 -9.45 -17.98 -7.54
CA SER A 71 -10.85 -18.16 -7.78
C SER A 71 -10.87 -19.16 -8.91
N ILE A 72 -11.63 -20.26 -8.73
CA ILE A 72 -11.81 -21.29 -9.75
C ILE A 72 -11.99 -20.66 -11.14
N LEU A 73 -12.55 -19.43 -11.20
CA LEU A 73 -12.48 -18.54 -12.34
C LEU A 73 -11.58 -17.31 -12.10
N GLY A 74 -10.30 -17.37 -12.45
CA GLY A 74 -9.42 -16.20 -12.45
C GLY A 74 -9.69 -15.26 -13.64
N ALA A 75 -9.14 -14.04 -13.62
CA ALA A 75 -9.28 -13.09 -14.74
C ALA A 75 -8.87 -13.69 -16.10
N HIS A 76 -7.87 -14.58 -16.10
CA HIS A 76 -7.43 -15.30 -17.29
C HIS A 76 -8.48 -16.29 -17.85
N HIS A 77 -9.25 -16.97 -16.98
CA HIS A 77 -10.35 -17.84 -17.44
C HIS A 77 -11.49 -17.00 -18.05
N LEU A 78 -11.72 -15.79 -17.53
CA LEU A 78 -12.71 -14.86 -18.08
C LEU A 78 -12.29 -14.31 -19.45
N ASP A 79 -11.01 -14.00 -19.64
CA ASP A 79 -10.46 -13.61 -20.95
C ASP A 79 -10.63 -14.74 -21.98
N GLU A 80 -10.40 -15.99 -21.58
CA GLU A 80 -10.61 -17.16 -22.45
C GLU A 80 -12.09 -17.34 -22.81
N PHE A 81 -12.99 -17.18 -21.83
CA PHE A 81 -14.44 -17.20 -22.08
C PHE A 81 -14.88 -16.10 -23.06
N VAL A 82 -14.44 -14.85 -22.86
CA VAL A 82 -14.81 -13.74 -23.75
C VAL A 82 -14.27 -13.95 -25.16
N ARG A 83 -13.04 -14.48 -25.28
CA ARG A 83 -12.46 -14.82 -26.58
C ARG A 83 -13.29 -15.86 -27.32
N GLU A 84 -13.73 -16.93 -26.65
CA GLU A 84 -14.59 -17.93 -27.28
C GLU A 84 -15.99 -17.40 -27.54
N TRP A 85 -16.58 -16.64 -26.62
CA TRP A 85 -17.89 -16.01 -26.80
C TRP A 85 -17.94 -15.14 -28.07
N ALA A 86 -16.87 -14.38 -28.35
CA ALA A 86 -16.78 -13.52 -29.52
C ALA A 86 -16.86 -14.28 -30.85
N ASN A 87 -16.53 -15.58 -30.88
CA ASN A 87 -16.69 -16.43 -32.07
C ASN A 87 -18.17 -16.73 -32.36
N TYR A 88 -19.01 -16.78 -31.33
CA TYR A 88 -20.44 -17.14 -31.44
C TYR A 88 -21.36 -15.91 -31.47
N ASP A 89 -20.98 -14.81 -30.80
CA ASP A 89 -21.72 -13.53 -30.80
C ASP A 89 -20.85 -12.37 -31.32
N PRO A 90 -20.53 -12.34 -32.62
CA PRO A 90 -19.66 -11.30 -33.21
C PRO A 90 -20.31 -9.91 -33.22
N ASN A 91 -21.63 -9.84 -33.10
CA ASN A 91 -22.38 -8.58 -33.08
C ASN A 91 -22.60 -8.04 -31.65
N ALA A 92 -22.07 -8.72 -30.64
CA ALA A 92 -22.23 -8.37 -29.22
C ALA A 92 -23.70 -8.15 -28.81
N MET A 93 -24.60 -9.01 -29.30
CA MET A 93 -26.02 -8.99 -28.95
C MET A 93 -26.27 -9.44 -27.49
N GLY A 94 -25.29 -10.12 -26.88
CA GLY A 94 -25.33 -10.61 -25.50
C GLY A 94 -26.23 -11.82 -25.30
N ARG A 95 -26.61 -12.52 -26.38
CA ARG A 95 -27.54 -13.64 -26.36
C ARG A 95 -27.09 -14.71 -27.35
N LEU A 96 -27.15 -15.97 -26.94
CA LEU A 96 -26.87 -17.15 -27.76
C LEU A 96 -28.00 -18.16 -27.59
N LEU A 97 -28.26 -18.96 -28.63
CA LEU A 97 -29.18 -20.08 -28.52
C LEU A 97 -28.56 -21.16 -27.61
N TYR A 98 -29.40 -21.87 -26.84
CA TYR A 98 -28.92 -22.87 -25.89
C TYR A 98 -28.03 -23.97 -26.53
N THR A 99 -28.27 -24.31 -27.80
CA THR A 99 -27.43 -25.25 -28.56
C THR A 99 -26.05 -24.70 -28.86
N GLU A 100 -25.94 -23.40 -29.13
CA GLU A 100 -24.67 -22.72 -29.40
C GLU A 100 -23.87 -22.57 -28.12
N VAL A 101 -24.53 -22.26 -27.00
CA VAL A 101 -23.90 -22.26 -25.67
C VAL A 101 -23.34 -23.65 -25.34
N TYR A 102 -24.06 -24.72 -25.67
CA TYR A 102 -23.59 -26.08 -25.43
C TYR A 102 -22.35 -26.44 -26.27
N GLU A 103 -22.35 -26.11 -27.57
CA GLU A 103 -21.18 -26.31 -28.43
C GLU A 103 -19.99 -25.42 -28.03
N MET A 104 -20.25 -24.21 -27.56
CA MET A 104 -19.22 -23.31 -27.04
C MET A 104 -18.55 -23.91 -25.78
N LEU A 105 -19.32 -24.45 -24.82
CA LEU A 105 -18.78 -25.04 -23.59
C LEU A 105 -17.94 -26.31 -23.85
N LYS A 106 -18.28 -27.12 -24.84
CA LYS A 106 -17.47 -28.29 -25.27
C LYS A 106 -16.09 -27.91 -25.80
N ASN A 107 -15.96 -26.71 -26.36
CA ASN A 107 -14.72 -26.24 -26.95
C ASN A 107 -13.81 -25.54 -25.94
N MET A 108 -14.27 -25.33 -24.69
CA MET A 108 -13.47 -24.79 -23.60
C MET A 108 -12.89 -25.90 -22.73
N GLY A 109 -11.69 -25.69 -22.19
CA GLY A 109 -11.11 -26.58 -21.19
C GLY A 109 -11.72 -26.36 -19.79
N PRO A 110 -11.54 -27.31 -18.85
CA PRO A 110 -11.84 -27.06 -17.44
C PRO A 110 -11.04 -25.84 -16.94
N PRO A 111 -11.61 -24.96 -16.09
CA PRO A 111 -12.81 -25.13 -15.26
C PRO A 111 -14.14 -24.63 -15.86
N LEU A 112 -14.14 -24.03 -17.06
CA LEU A 112 -15.32 -23.44 -17.70
C LEU A 112 -16.06 -24.39 -18.64
N GLY A 113 -15.30 -25.21 -19.37
CA GLY A 113 -15.82 -26.26 -20.23
C GLY A 113 -15.62 -27.65 -19.65
N PHE A 114 -16.07 -28.66 -20.39
CA PHE A 114 -16.03 -30.07 -20.01
C PHE A 114 -15.73 -30.97 -21.21
#